data_AF-A0AAR2L1Z2-F1
#
_entry.id   AF-A0AAR2L1Z2-F1
#
_cell.length_a   1.000
_cell.length_b   1.000
_cell.length_c   1.000
_cell.angle_alpha   90.00
_cell.angle_beta   90.00
_cell.angle_gamma   90.00
#
_symmetry.space_group_name_H-M   'P 1'
#
loop_
_entity.id
_entity.type
_entity.pdbx_description
1 polymer ?
#
loop_
_entity_poly.entity_id
_entity_poly.type
_entity_poly.pdbx_seq_one_letter_code
_entity_poly.pdbx_strand_id
1 'polypeptide(L)' 'MHFLGSAVLFSMVLQAVSAQVEDWQMAKSIYEFTATDIDGNEVSLEKYR' A
#
# COMPACT_ATOMS: atom_id res chain seq x y z
N MET A 1 12.89 22.64 -15.96
CA MET A 1 12.76 21.18 -16.21
C MET A 1 13.01 20.30 -14.97
N HIS A 2 13.52 20.80 -13.82
CA HIS A 2 13.74 19.97 -12.62
C HIS A 2 12.47 19.65 -11.79
N PHE A 3 11.41 20.46 -11.86
CA PHE A 3 10.18 20.23 -11.10
C PHE A 3 9.35 19.04 -11.61
N LEU A 4 9.39 18.78 -12.92
CA LEU A 4 8.61 17.68 -13.52
C LEU A 4 9.21 16.32 -13.20
N GLY A 5 10.54 16.22 -13.11
CA GLY A 5 11.23 14.98 -12.74
C GLY A 5 10.97 14.54 -11.30
N SER A 6 10.95 15.48 -10.35
CA SER A 6 10.66 15.18 -8.95
C SER A 6 9.22 14.72 -8.72
N ALA A 7 8.25 15.31 -9.42
CA ALA A 7 6.85 14.90 -9.34
C ALA A 7 6.60 13.48 -9.88
N VAL A 8 7.28 13.11 -10.98
CA VAL A 8 7.18 11.76 -11.56
C VAL A 8 7.79 10.71 -10.63
N LEU A 9 8.96 10.97 -10.05
CA LEU A 9 9.58 10.08 -9.07
C LEU A 9 8.72 9.92 -7.82
N PHE A 10 8.15 11.01 -7.31
CA PHE A 10 7.25 10.97 -6.16
C PHE A 10 5.97 10.14 -6.44
N SER A 11 5.37 10.31 -7.62
CA SER A 11 4.20 9.53 -8.04
C SER A 11 4.52 8.03 -8.19
N MET A 12 5.70 7.68 -8.69
CA MET A 12 6.14 6.28 -8.78
C MET A 12 6.31 5.64 -7.40
N VAL A 13 6.91 6.35 -6.44
CA VAL A 13 7.07 5.85 -5.07
C VAL A 13 5.71 5.69 -4.39
N LEU A 14 4.79 6.63 -4.59
CA LEU A 14 3.45 6.55 -3.99
C LEU A 14 2.64 5.35 -4.52
N GLN A 15 2.76 5.04 -5.81
CA GLN A 15 2.14 3.86 -6.41
C GLN A 15 2.74 2.53 -5.91
N ALA A 16 4.02 2.51 -5.54
CA ALA A 16 4.67 1.32 -4.98
C ALA A 16 4.30 1.07 -3.50
N VAL A 17 3.87 2.11 -2.77
CA VAL A 17 3.51 2.02 -1.35
C VAL A 17 2.02 1.75 -1.15
N SER A 18 1.15 2.08 -2.10
CA SER A 18 -0.25 1.65 -2.05
C SER A 18 -0.39 0.19 -2.48
N ALA A 19 -1.25 -0.59 -1.82
CA ALA A 19 -1.70 -1.88 -2.34
C ALA A 19 -2.10 -1.72 -3.81
N GLN A 20 -1.58 -2.58 -4.69
CA GLN A 20 -1.83 -2.46 -6.12
C GLN A 20 -3.33 -2.64 -6.35
N VAL A 21 -3.91 -1.92 -7.31
CA VAL A 21 -5.35 -1.99 -7.64
C VAL A 21 -5.79 -3.43 -7.93
N GLU A 22 -4.85 -4.30 -8.30
CA GLU A 22 -5.09 -5.70 -8.62
C GLU A 22 -5.25 -6.57 -7.34
N ASP A 23 -4.65 -6.14 -6.22
CA ASP A 23 -4.59 -6.91 -4.98
C ASP A 23 -5.98 -7.04 -4.34
N TRP A 24 -6.79 -5.97 -4.35
CA TRP A 24 -8.14 -6.02 -3.76
C TRP A 24 -9.13 -6.83 -4.60
N GLN A 25 -8.92 -6.93 -5.92
CA GLN A 25 -9.79 -7.69 -6.80
C GLN A 25 -9.59 -9.19 -6.65
N MET A 26 -8.37 -9.62 -6.31
CA MET A 26 -8.04 -11.05 -6.13
C MET A 26 -8.19 -11.54 -4.69
N ALA A 27 -8.24 -10.64 -3.71
CA ALA A 27 -8.37 -11.00 -2.30
C ALA A 27 -9.68 -11.76 -2.01
N LYS A 28 -9.59 -12.87 -1.28
CA LYS A 28 -10.77 -13.68 -0.89
C LYS A 28 -11.35 -13.25 0.44
N SER A 29 -10.61 -12.46 1.21
CA SER A 29 -11.02 -11.97 2.52
C SER A 29 -10.32 -10.67 2.87
N ILE A 30 -10.96 -9.87 3.72
CA ILE A 30 -10.35 -8.66 4.31
C ILE A 30 -9.16 -8.99 5.22
N TYR A 31 -9.01 -10.24 5.64
CA TYR A 31 -7.90 -10.69 6.49
C TYR A 31 -6.60 -10.94 5.72
N GLU A 32 -6.64 -10.91 4.38
CA GLU A 32 -5.47 -11.08 3.51
C GLU A 32 -4.67 -9.78 3.34
N PHE A 33 -5.13 -8.67 3.94
CA PHE A 33 -4.47 -7.37 3.86
C PHE A 33 -3.61 -7.08 5.09
N THR A 34 -2.67 -6.16 4.92
CA THR A 34 -1.91 -5.52 6.00
C THR A 34 -2.42 -4.10 6.24
N ALA A 35 -2.15 -3.58 7.44
CA ALA A 35 -2.40 -2.20 7.81
C ALA A 35 -1.21 -1.67 8.63
N THR A 36 -0.97 -0.37 8.59
CA THR A 36 -0.05 0.27 9.54
C THR A 36 -0.79 0.58 10.82
N ASP A 37 -0.30 0.12 11.97
CA ASP A 37 -0.88 0.42 13.28
C ASP A 37 -0.50 1.83 13.78
N ILE A 38 -1.02 2.20 14.96
CA ILE A 38 -0.76 3.51 15.59
C ILE A 38 0.71 3.71 16.02
N ASP A 39 1.46 2.62 16.13
CA ASP A 39 2.88 2.62 16.49
C ASP A 39 3.77 2.64 15.23
N GLY A 40 3.18 2.60 14.04
CA GLY A 40 3.88 2.64 12.76
C GLY A 40 4.33 1.26 12.23
N ASN A 41 3.88 0.17 12.85
CA ASN A 41 4.23 -1.18 12.41
C ASN A 41 3.26 -1.67 11.33
N GLU A 42 3.78 -2.37 10.33
CA GLU A 42 2.93 -3.13 9.41
C GLU A 42 2.40 -4.38 10.13
N VAL A 43 1.07 -4.47 10.24
CA VAL A 43 0.36 -5.57 10.91
C VAL A 43 -0.55 -6.30 9.92
N SER A 44 -0.46 -7.63 9.90
CA SER A 44 -1.40 -8.47 9.14
C SER A 44 -2.76 -8.52 9.84
N LEU A 45 -3.85 -8.43 9.06
CA LEU A 45 -5.21 -8.59 9.56
C LEU A 45 -5.58 -10.07 9.78
N GLU A 46 -4.79 -11.02 9.29
CA GLU A 46 -5.01 -12.47 9.46
C GLU A 46 -5.17 -12.88 10.93
N LYS A 47 -4.52 -12.16 11.84
CA LYS A 47 -4.62 -12.38 13.29
C LYS A 47 -6.04 -12.24 13.89
N TYR A 48 -6.98 -11.66 13.15
CA TYR A 48 -8.37 -11.42 13.60
C TYR A 48 -9.39 -12.37 12.99
N ARG A 49 -8.94 -13.34 12.19
CA ARG A 49 -9.78 -14.38 11.59
C ARG A 49 -10.25 -15.41 12.62
#